data_AF-A0A090W8U7-F1
#
_entry.id   AF-A0A090W8U7-F1
#
_cell.length_a   1.000
_cell.length_b   1.000
_cell.length_c   1.000
_cell.angle_alpha   90.00
_cell.angle_beta   90.00
_cell.angle_gamma   90.00
#
_symmetry.space_group_name_H-M   'P 1'
#
loop_
_entity.id
_entity.type
_entity.pdbx_description
1 polymer ?
#
loop_
_entity_poly.entity_id
_entity_poly.type
_entity_poly.pdbx_seq_one_letter_code
_entity_poly.pdbx_strand_id
1 'polypeptide(L)'
;MSLNGGNGAVTSQKNVFLVAPGTEKISAVQHSNGVDYWVTAHLWDSSSFATFKITATGVEATPVISDVGSYHGGAGFNVIGCMKFSPNGKKLAVAKWSTNSFVELFDFNKETGVVSNPVLIDNFLEQII
;
A
#
# COMPACT_ATOMS: atom_id res chain seq x y z
N MET A 1 -24.85 0.19 -2.02
CA MET A 1 -24.66 -0.28 -0.63
C MET A 1 -26.01 -0.23 0.09
N SER A 2 -26.74 -1.35 0.20
CA SER A 2 -28.10 -1.40 0.80
C SER A 2 -28.18 -2.17 2.12
N LEU A 3 -27.10 -2.84 2.53
CA LEU A 3 -27.08 -3.63 3.76
C LEU A 3 -27.09 -2.72 5.01
N ASN A 4 -27.70 -3.21 6.10
CA ASN A 4 -27.87 -2.47 7.36
C ASN A 4 -28.48 -1.07 7.17
N GLY A 5 -29.52 -0.95 6.34
CA GLY A 5 -30.17 0.34 6.08
C GLY A 5 -29.25 1.38 5.42
N GLY A 6 -28.21 0.94 4.69
CA GLY A 6 -27.24 1.83 4.04
C GLY A 6 -25.99 2.14 4.87
N ASN A 7 -25.94 1.71 6.13
CA ASN A 7 -24.78 1.91 7.01
C ASN A 7 -23.65 0.90 6.77
N GLY A 8 -23.86 -0.08 5.88
CA GLY A 8 -22.94 -1.18 5.64
C GLY A 8 -23.11 -2.32 6.65
N ALA A 9 -22.92 -3.55 6.20
CA ALA A 9 -22.99 -4.75 7.04
C ALA A 9 -21.81 -5.67 6.76
N VAL A 10 -21.40 -6.42 7.78
CA VAL A 10 -20.47 -7.56 7.62
C VAL A 10 -21.24 -8.70 6.97
N THR A 11 -20.72 -9.24 5.87
CA THR A 11 -21.34 -10.36 5.15
C THR A 11 -20.94 -11.71 5.78
N SER A 12 -21.49 -12.81 5.26
CA SER A 12 -21.08 -14.16 5.68
C SER A 12 -19.60 -14.46 5.43
N GLN A 13 -18.96 -13.74 4.51
CA GLN A 13 -17.53 -13.82 4.25
C GLN A 13 -16.79 -12.75 5.06
N LYS A 14 -16.09 -13.18 6.11
CA LYS A 14 -15.21 -12.37 6.96
C LYS A 14 -13.96 -13.16 7.31
N ASN A 15 -12.90 -12.48 7.77
CA ASN A 15 -11.62 -13.11 8.14
C ASN A 15 -10.97 -13.92 7.00
N VAL A 16 -11.25 -13.56 5.75
CA VAL A 16 -10.56 -14.13 4.59
C VAL A 16 -9.13 -13.60 4.61
N PHE A 17 -8.17 -14.51 4.74
CA PHE A 17 -6.76 -14.17 4.73
C PHE A 17 -6.35 -13.66 3.34
N LEU A 18 -5.66 -12.52 3.29
CA LEU A 18 -5.14 -11.94 2.05
C LEU A 18 -3.63 -12.07 1.96
N VAL A 19 -2.90 -11.57 2.96
CA VAL A 19 -1.44 -11.68 3.01
C VAL A 19 -0.90 -11.52 4.43
N ALA A 20 0.16 -12.25 4.73
CA ALA A 20 1.04 -12.06 5.88
C ALA A 20 2.40 -12.72 5.57
N PRO A 21 3.51 -12.23 6.15
CA PRO A 21 3.57 -11.08 7.04
C PRO A 21 3.53 -9.74 6.28
N GLY A 22 2.92 -8.72 6.89
CA GLY A 22 2.78 -7.38 6.32
C GLY A 22 3.27 -6.30 7.28
N THR A 23 3.48 -5.09 6.76
CA THR A 23 3.74 -3.91 7.60
C THR A 23 2.46 -3.16 7.95
N GLU A 24 2.55 -2.11 8.77
CA GLU A 24 1.41 -1.19 9.02
C GLU A 24 1.05 -0.34 7.79
N LYS A 25 1.93 -0.32 6.78
CA LYS A 25 1.84 0.55 5.61
C LYS A 25 0.87 -0.05 4.59
N ILE A 26 -0.38 0.38 4.67
CA ILE A 26 -1.48 0.05 3.75
C ILE A 26 -2.19 1.33 3.29
N SER A 27 -2.64 1.37 2.04
CA SER A 27 -3.35 2.53 1.48
C SER A 27 -4.27 2.11 0.34
N ALA A 28 -5.26 2.95 0.01
CA ALA A 28 -6.20 2.68 -1.07
C ALA A 28 -6.33 3.86 -2.04
N VAL A 29 -6.63 3.56 -3.30
CA VAL A 29 -6.89 4.54 -4.36
C VAL A 29 -7.92 4.01 -5.34
N GLN A 30 -8.75 4.88 -5.89
CA GLN A 30 -9.74 4.49 -6.91
C GLN A 30 -9.03 3.97 -8.17
N HIS A 31 -9.53 2.90 -8.77
CA HIS A 31 -9.08 2.39 -10.07
C HIS A 31 -9.33 3.42 -11.17
N SER A 32 -8.63 3.28 -12.31
CA SER A 32 -8.87 4.08 -13.51
C SER A 32 -10.30 4.01 -14.06
N ASN A 33 -11.09 2.99 -13.71
CA ASN A 33 -12.45 2.82 -14.21
C ASN A 33 -13.49 3.65 -13.42
N GLY A 34 -13.06 4.35 -12.37
CA GLY A 34 -13.92 5.24 -11.57
C GLY A 34 -14.91 4.52 -10.65
N VAL A 35 -14.84 3.20 -10.52
CA VAL A 35 -15.77 2.41 -9.71
C VAL A 35 -15.03 1.53 -8.72
N ASP A 36 -14.04 0.78 -9.21
CA ASP A 36 -13.26 -0.14 -8.40
C ASP A 36 -12.18 0.60 -7.61
N TYR A 37 -11.53 -0.10 -6.68
CA TYR A 37 -10.42 0.42 -5.89
C TYR A 37 -9.24 -0.54 -5.92
N TRP A 38 -8.06 0.03 -5.74
CA TRP A 38 -6.85 -0.68 -5.38
C TRP A 38 -6.58 -0.51 -3.90
N VAL A 39 -6.19 -1.58 -3.23
CA VAL A 39 -5.63 -1.56 -1.87
C VAL A 39 -4.23 -2.13 -1.95
N THR A 40 -3.23 -1.31 -1.63
CA THR A 40 -1.83 -1.70 -1.65
C THR A 40 -1.31 -1.79 -0.23
N ALA A 41 -0.52 -2.83 0.06
CA ALA A 41 0.23 -2.99 1.30
C ALA A 41 1.71 -3.26 0.99
N HIS A 42 2.60 -2.79 1.85
CA HIS A 42 4.02 -3.20 1.82
C HIS A 42 4.23 -4.43 2.71
N LEU A 43 4.83 -5.47 2.16
CA LEU A 43 5.00 -6.77 2.81
C LEU A 43 6.23 -6.79 3.73
N TRP A 44 6.10 -7.45 4.88
CA TRP A 44 7.20 -7.61 5.82
C TRP A 44 8.24 -8.59 5.28
N ASP A 45 9.49 -8.40 5.71
CA ASP A 45 10.64 -9.20 5.32
C ASP A 45 10.89 -9.20 3.81
N SER A 46 10.56 -8.09 3.14
CA SER A 46 10.64 -7.98 1.68
C SER A 46 10.79 -6.54 1.22
N SER A 47 11.00 -6.36 -0.09
CA SER A 47 10.86 -5.10 -0.84
C SER A 47 9.51 -4.98 -1.57
N SER A 48 8.58 -5.88 -1.26
CA SER A 48 7.43 -6.17 -2.10
C SER A 48 6.20 -5.36 -1.69
N PHE A 49 5.50 -4.87 -2.71
CA PHE A 49 4.13 -4.36 -2.57
C PHE A 49 3.15 -5.42 -3.06
N ALA A 50 2.06 -5.63 -2.32
CA ALA A 50 0.91 -6.41 -2.75
C ALA A 50 -0.27 -5.46 -3.00
N THR A 51 -0.76 -5.41 -4.24
CA THR A 51 -1.89 -4.58 -4.65
C THR A 51 -3.09 -5.45 -5.00
N PHE A 52 -4.16 -5.33 -4.21
CA PHE A 52 -5.42 -6.07 -4.38
C PHE A 52 -6.47 -5.21 -5.06
N LYS A 53 -7.17 -5.79 -6.03
CA LYS A 53 -8.32 -5.13 -6.66
C LYS A 53 -9.57 -5.36 -5.81
N ILE A 54 -10.36 -4.31 -5.64
CA ILE A 54 -11.64 -4.34 -4.94
C ILE A 54 -12.71 -3.94 -5.94
N THR A 55 -13.65 -4.84 -6.18
CA THR A 55 -14.79 -4.62 -7.08
C THR A 55 -16.10 -4.69 -6.30
N ALA A 56 -17.23 -4.48 -6.98
CA ALA A 56 -18.55 -4.64 -6.38
C ALA A 56 -18.81 -6.05 -5.81
N THR A 57 -18.08 -7.07 -6.26
CA THR A 57 -18.21 -8.46 -5.76
C THR A 57 -17.26 -8.78 -4.61
N GLY A 58 -16.35 -7.87 -4.25
CA GLY A 58 -15.40 -8.04 -3.14
C GLY A 58 -13.94 -7.90 -3.55
N VAL A 59 -13.05 -8.49 -2.75
CA VAL A 59 -11.59 -8.45 -2.95
C VAL A 59 -11.16 -9.56 -3.90
N GLU A 60 -10.39 -9.23 -4.94
CA GLU A 60 -9.67 -10.20 -5.74
C GLU A 60 -8.45 -10.70 -4.96
N ALA A 61 -8.47 -11.97 -4.53
CA ALA A 61 -7.49 -12.51 -3.59
C ALA A 61 -6.08 -12.71 -4.17
N THR A 62 -5.92 -12.63 -5.50
CA THR A 62 -4.60 -12.69 -6.14
C THR A 62 -4.09 -11.26 -6.35
N PRO A 63 -3.08 -10.79 -5.59
CA PRO A 63 -2.57 -9.44 -5.74
C PRO A 63 -1.66 -9.32 -6.96
N VAL A 64 -1.52 -8.10 -7.45
CA VAL A 64 -0.37 -7.69 -8.27
C VAL A 64 0.81 -7.44 -7.33
N ILE A 65 1.90 -8.17 -7.53
CA ILE A 65 3.13 -8.03 -6.75
C ILE A 65 4.09 -7.09 -7.48
N SER A 66 4.74 -6.19 -6.75
CA SER A 66 5.78 -5.30 -7.27
C SER A 66 6.97 -5.27 -6.32
N ASP A 67 8.08 -5.87 -6.72
CA ASP A 67 9.31 -6.03 -5.93
C ASP A 67 10.30 -4.87 -6.15
N VAL A 68 9.84 -3.65 -5.88
CA VAL A 68 10.57 -2.42 -6.26
C VAL A 68 10.91 -1.49 -5.10
N GLY A 69 10.41 -1.77 -3.89
CA GLY A 69 10.65 -0.92 -2.71
C GLY A 69 11.96 -1.19 -2.00
N SER A 70 12.23 -0.41 -0.96
CA SER A 70 13.27 -0.77 0.00
C SER A 70 12.82 -1.94 0.88
N TYR A 71 13.80 -2.70 1.37
CA TYR A 71 13.56 -3.86 2.23
C TYR A 71 13.05 -3.44 3.62
N HIS A 72 11.91 -3.97 4.04
CA HIS A 72 11.31 -3.78 5.36
C HIS A 72 11.29 -5.10 6.13
N GLY A 73 12.35 -5.39 6.87
CA GLY A 73 12.44 -6.64 7.64
C GLY A 73 13.43 -6.55 8.80
N GLY A 74 13.87 -7.71 9.29
CA GLY A 74 14.87 -7.84 10.35
C GLY A 74 14.38 -7.41 11.75
N ALA A 75 15.33 -7.28 12.68
CA ALA A 75 15.05 -6.83 14.03
C ALA A 75 14.79 -5.31 14.05
N GLY A 76 13.76 -4.88 14.80
CA GLY A 76 13.48 -3.47 15.06
C GLY A 76 12.16 -2.98 14.47
N PHE A 77 12.09 -1.69 14.19
CA PHE A 77 10.83 -0.96 13.96
C PHE A 77 10.50 -0.70 12.49
N ASN A 78 11.13 -1.41 11.56
CA ASN A 78 10.92 -1.22 10.11
C ASN A 78 9.46 -1.44 9.65
N VAL A 79 8.63 -2.05 10.51
CA VAL A 79 7.19 -2.22 10.34
C VAL A 79 6.42 -0.89 10.40
N ILE A 80 6.95 0.09 11.14
CA ILE A 80 6.30 1.38 11.45
C ILE A 80 6.41 2.35 10.27
N GLY A 81 5.35 3.11 10.06
CA GLY A 81 5.32 4.19 9.07
C GLY A 81 3.93 4.41 8.47
N CYS A 82 3.89 5.10 7.33
CA CYS A 82 2.65 5.35 6.62
C CYS A 82 2.83 5.24 5.12
N MET A 83 1.73 5.00 4.41
CA MET A 83 1.71 4.96 2.95
C MET A 83 0.50 5.72 2.42
N LYS A 84 0.73 6.55 1.39
CA LYS A 84 -0.33 7.39 0.84
C LYS A 84 -0.20 7.52 -0.68
N PHE A 85 -1.33 7.36 -1.36
CA PHE A 85 -1.44 7.75 -2.76
C PHE A 85 -1.59 9.26 -2.91
N SER A 86 -1.01 9.80 -3.98
CA SER A 86 -1.31 11.15 -4.46
C SER A 86 -2.80 11.30 -4.82
N PRO A 87 -3.39 12.52 -4.80
CA PRO A 87 -4.81 12.72 -5.10
C PRO A 87 -5.24 12.23 -6.48
N ASN A 88 -4.36 12.32 -7.49
CA ASN A 88 -4.65 11.82 -8.83
C ASN A 88 -4.36 10.30 -8.98
N GLY A 89 -3.79 9.68 -7.95
CA GLY A 89 -3.47 8.26 -7.89
C GLY A 89 -2.30 7.81 -8.77
N LYS A 90 -1.49 8.73 -9.31
CA LYS A 90 -0.34 8.38 -10.17
C LYS A 90 0.95 8.13 -9.40
N LYS A 91 1.00 8.55 -8.14
CA LYS A 91 2.13 8.37 -7.24
C LYS A 91 1.71 7.67 -5.96
N LEU A 92 2.62 6.88 -5.40
CA LEU A 92 2.54 6.27 -4.07
C LEU A 92 3.76 6.70 -3.27
N ALA A 93 3.55 7.22 -2.06
CA ALA A 93 4.63 7.56 -1.13
C ALA A 93 4.60 6.64 0.08
N VAL A 94 5.78 6.21 0.52
CA VAL A 94 5.98 5.36 1.70
C VAL A 94 6.95 6.04 2.63
N ALA A 95 6.51 6.40 3.84
CA ALA A 95 7.41 6.82 4.90
C ALA A 95 7.69 5.61 5.80
N LYS A 96 8.98 5.29 5.99
CA LYS A 96 9.42 4.25 6.91
C LYS A 96 10.10 4.89 8.11
N TRP A 97 9.68 4.47 9.30
CA TRP A 97 10.36 4.86 10.53
C TRP A 97 11.23 3.72 11.05
N SER A 98 12.49 4.05 11.36
CA SER A 98 13.48 3.20 12.05
C SER A 98 14.73 4.07 12.34
N THR A 99 15.84 3.47 12.76
CA THR A 99 17.13 4.17 12.88
C THR A 99 17.62 4.74 11.55
N ASN A 100 17.26 4.11 10.42
CA ASN A 100 17.45 4.59 9.06
C ASN A 100 16.11 5.03 8.44
N SER A 101 15.47 6.04 9.02
CA SER A 101 14.20 6.58 8.51
C SER A 101 14.38 7.20 7.12
N PHE A 102 13.41 6.99 6.24
CA PHE A 102 13.40 7.55 4.89
C PHE A 102 11.96 7.67 4.36
N VAL A 103 11.82 8.37 3.24
CA VAL A 103 10.60 8.32 2.42
C VAL A 103 10.99 7.80 1.03
N GLU A 104 10.14 6.96 0.46
CA GLU A 104 10.24 6.57 -0.94
C GLU A 104 9.01 7.04 -1.71
N LEU A 105 9.23 7.48 -2.94
CA LEU A 105 8.18 7.84 -3.89
C LEU A 105 8.23 6.87 -5.07
N PHE A 106 7.05 6.44 -5.52
CA PHE A 106 6.88 5.50 -6.62
C PHE A 106 5.87 6.03 -7.62
N ASP A 107 5.98 5.56 -8.86
CA ASP A 107 4.88 5.60 -9.83
C ASP A 107 3.89 4.48 -9.56
N PHE A 108 2.59 4.79 -9.72
CA PHE A 108 1.51 3.82 -9.63
C PHE A 108 0.67 3.83 -10.90
N ASN A 109 0.52 2.66 -11.52
CA ASN A 109 -0.37 2.47 -12.65
C ASN A 109 -1.78 2.10 -12.16
N LYS A 110 -2.73 3.02 -12.25
CA LYS A 110 -4.12 2.83 -11.81
C LYS A 110 -4.92 1.82 -12.64
N GLU A 111 -4.45 1.46 -13.82
CA GLU A 111 -5.08 0.44 -14.67
C GLU A 111 -4.64 -0.97 -14.28
N THR A 112 -3.37 -1.13 -13.88
CA THR A 112 -2.78 -2.45 -13.65
C THR A 112 -2.44 -2.76 -12.19
N GLY A 113 -2.43 -1.77 -11.30
CA GLY A 113 -2.03 -1.94 -9.90
C GLY A 113 -0.52 -2.06 -9.66
N VAL A 114 0.30 -1.87 -10.71
CA VAL A 114 1.76 -1.98 -10.64
C VAL A 114 2.37 -0.75 -9.94
N VAL A 115 3.27 -1.01 -8.99
CA VAL A 115 4.17 -0.01 -8.37
C VAL A 115 5.52 -0.07 -9.09
N SER A 116 6.11 1.08 -9.42
CA SER A 116 7.37 1.14 -10.18
C SER A 116 8.15 2.42 -9.91
N ASN A 117 9.36 2.52 -10.48
CA ASN A 117 10.21 3.72 -10.47
C ASN A 117 10.44 4.30 -9.06
N PRO A 118 11.10 3.54 -8.16
CA PRO A 118 11.41 4.00 -6.81
C PRO A 118 12.34 5.21 -6.84
N VAL A 119 12.01 6.22 -6.04
CA VAL A 119 12.85 7.37 -5.75
C VAL A 119 12.99 7.48 -4.23
N LEU A 120 14.20 7.21 -3.74
CA LEU A 120 14.53 7.36 -2.33
C LEU A 120 14.73 8.84 -2.00
N ILE A 121 14.15 9.26 -0.88
CA ILE A 121 14.31 10.57 -0.27
C ILE A 121 14.81 10.31 1.16
N ASP A 122 16.11 10.51 1.39
CA ASP A 122 16.81 10.16 2.63
C ASP A 122 17.53 11.35 3.29
N ASN A 123 17.75 12.44 2.56
CA ASN A 123 18.40 13.65 3.07
C ASN A 123 17.40 14.67 3.67
N PHE A 124 16.73 14.31 4.76
CA PHE A 124 15.85 15.23 5.51
C PHE A 124 16.57 16.12 6.53
N LEU A 125 17.88 15.96 6.68
CA LEU A 125 18.71 16.78 7.57
C LEU A 125 19.58 17.71 6.71
N GLU A 126 19.20 18.97 6.63
CA GLU A 126 20.16 20.02 6.32
C GLU A 126 21.26 20.00 7.39
N GLN A 127 22.50 20.15 6.94
CA GLN A 127 23.64 20.45 7.79
C GLN A 127 23.27 21.60 8.73
N ILE A 128 23.16 21.31 10.03
CA ILE A 128 23.27 22.35 11.03
C ILE A 128 24.77 22.69 11.10
N ILE A 129 25.04 23.96 10.78
CA ILE A 129 26.31 24.70 10.79
C ILE A 129 27.22 24.29 11.95
#